data_AF-A0A5S3YVZ8-F1
#
_entry.id   AF-A0A5S3YVZ8-F1
#
_cell.length_a   1.000
_cell.length_b   1.000
_cell.length_c   1.000
_cell.angle_alpha   90.00
_cell.angle_beta   90.00
_cell.angle_gamma   90.00
#
_symmetry.space_group_name_H-M   'P 1'
#
loop_
_entity.id
_entity.type
_entity.pdbx_description
1 polymer ?
#
loop_
_entity_poly.entity_id
_entity_poly.type
_entity_poly.pdbx_seq_one_letter_code
_entity_poly.pdbx_strand_id
1 'polypeptide(L)'
;MKWIRSFPLFLLLTYLLLSGCNTTLGLKKQQDNLRIPSWFINPVNKEVIGFIGAAAKYDSQGKINIAGSRKAALAQLLTHHQLAFSGFDHAQLQSSAKLVLSQTHTVRFLPEFNHQGVIYSYATLEQNPFSLSQQQTLAHLSRCQFTQCSPSWLCDEKSNTITGVSFFTSSPSQQLSKAQQNANLIANLLYQSQVNATEYLSQSGHEKLAIQSASFSQSSQVSAKTTRTNKLLLKNVCEYNSTLIGNFVLPEPAIKLARDWQSRSMYQDRSLIQGRFGYGGQMSPDLLLSSAIELAIKDALIELAKIKGIEIEQASSLTFNNGYYFISHSKMTVDEQVSGQLLDIKLSYQQDRPIVNVWLLETKHPL
;
A
#
# COMPACT_ATOMS: atom_id res chain seq x y z
N MET A 1 86.70 -26.85 -18.27
CA MET A 1 87.54 -25.78 -17.70
C MET A 1 86.63 -24.60 -17.35
N LYS A 2 86.52 -24.24 -16.05
CA LYS A 2 85.80 -23.08 -15.44
C LYS A 2 84.29 -22.92 -15.76
N TRP A 3 83.37 -23.42 -14.93
CA TRP A 3 82.67 -22.71 -13.82
C TRP A 3 82.34 -21.24 -14.08
N ILE A 4 81.03 -20.91 -14.17
CA ILE A 4 80.37 -19.80 -13.44
C ILE A 4 78.88 -20.15 -13.28
N ARG A 5 78.39 -19.87 -12.07
CA ARG A 5 77.06 -20.10 -11.50
C ARG A 5 76.01 -19.14 -12.06
N SER A 6 74.78 -19.63 -12.23
CA SER A 6 73.56 -18.81 -12.12
C SER A 6 72.43 -19.64 -11.51
N PHE A 7 72.07 -19.29 -10.27
CA PHE A 7 70.94 -19.80 -9.50
C PHE A 7 69.60 -19.29 -10.08
N PRO A 8 68.46 -19.97 -9.84
CA PRO A 8 67.25 -19.81 -10.65
C PRO A 8 66.41 -18.62 -10.20
N LEU A 9 66.03 -17.80 -11.18
CA LEU A 9 65.02 -16.74 -11.06
C LEU A 9 63.63 -17.37 -11.25
N PHE A 10 63.18 -18.14 -10.26
CA PHE A 10 61.79 -18.59 -10.15
C PHE A 10 61.20 -17.93 -8.90
N LEU A 11 59.94 -17.48 -9.00
CA LEU A 11 59.13 -16.82 -7.96
C LEU A 11 59.36 -15.32 -7.73
N LEU A 12 59.01 -14.48 -8.72
CA LEU A 12 58.62 -13.09 -8.42
C LEU A 12 57.77 -12.42 -9.52
N LEU A 13 56.83 -13.15 -10.12
CA LEU A 13 55.98 -12.61 -11.20
C LEU A 13 54.50 -13.03 -11.18
N THR A 14 53.97 -13.46 -10.03
CA THR A 14 52.54 -13.86 -9.91
C THR A 14 51.82 -13.29 -8.68
N TYR A 15 52.20 -12.10 -8.20
CA TYR A 15 51.56 -11.45 -7.04
C TYR A 15 51.12 -9.99 -7.26
N LEU A 16 50.88 -9.57 -8.50
CA LEU A 16 50.53 -8.15 -8.79
C LEU A 16 49.34 -7.96 -9.74
N LEU A 17 48.37 -8.88 -9.77
CA LEU A 17 47.10 -8.70 -10.50
C LEU A 17 45.87 -9.17 -9.71
N LEU A 18 45.79 -8.84 -8.42
CA LEU A 18 44.55 -8.94 -7.63
C LEU A 18 44.49 -7.81 -6.59
N SER A 19 44.63 -6.56 -7.03
CA SER A 19 44.21 -5.39 -6.25
C SER A 19 42.88 -4.90 -6.81
N GLY A 20 41.82 -5.17 -6.05
CA GLY A 20 40.44 -4.94 -6.45
C GLY A 20 40.08 -3.47 -6.65
N CYS A 21 39.34 -3.23 -7.73
CA CYS A 21 38.36 -2.14 -7.79
C CYS A 21 37.04 -2.62 -7.18
N ASN A 22 37.03 -2.85 -5.86
CA ASN A 22 35.81 -2.76 -5.06
C ASN A 22 35.61 -1.29 -4.67
N THR A 23 35.47 -0.41 -5.66
CA THR A 23 34.77 0.85 -5.45
C THR A 23 33.28 0.55 -5.50
N THR A 24 32.78 -0.15 -4.47
CA THR A 24 31.42 0.14 -4.05
C THR A 24 31.45 1.61 -3.68
N LEU A 25 30.92 2.44 -4.57
CA LEU A 25 30.42 3.77 -4.25
C LEU A 25 29.44 3.55 -3.11
N GLY A 26 30.00 3.53 -1.90
CA GLY A 26 29.28 3.67 -0.66
C GLY A 26 28.70 5.07 -0.70
N LEU A 27 27.58 5.21 -1.40
CA LEU A 27 26.49 6.05 -0.94
C LEU A 27 26.08 5.48 0.43
N LYS A 28 26.92 5.68 1.45
CA LYS A 28 26.42 5.91 2.80
C LYS A 28 25.46 7.06 2.60
N LYS A 29 24.17 6.74 2.47
CA LYS A 29 23.07 7.71 2.53
C LYS A 29 23.24 8.34 3.90
N GLN A 30 24.01 9.43 3.93
CA GLN A 30 24.21 10.25 5.10
C GLN A 30 22.81 10.52 5.59
N GLN A 31 22.52 10.01 6.79
CA GLN A 31 21.22 10.14 7.43
C GLN A 31 21.15 11.58 7.92
N ASP A 32 21.16 12.52 6.97
CA ASP A 32 20.94 13.91 7.23
C ASP A 32 19.54 14.02 7.81
N ASN A 33 19.44 14.72 8.93
CA ASN A 33 18.23 15.17 9.57
C ASN A 33 17.46 16.09 8.61
N LEU A 34 16.91 15.50 7.54
CA LEU A 34 16.21 16.23 6.50
C LEU A 34 14.95 16.80 7.13
N ARG A 35 14.92 18.13 7.18
CA ARG A 35 13.80 18.92 7.65
C ARG A 35 12.84 19.14 6.50
N ILE A 36 11.61 18.70 6.68
CA ILE A 36 10.57 18.61 5.66
C ILE A 36 9.36 19.41 6.15
N PRO A 37 8.63 20.13 5.29
CA PRO A 37 7.45 20.86 5.73
C PRO A 37 6.39 19.94 6.33
N SER A 38 5.75 20.40 7.40
CA SER A 38 4.69 19.67 8.09
C SER A 38 3.53 19.34 7.17
N TRP A 39 3.22 20.19 6.18
CA TRP A 39 2.20 19.91 5.16
C TRP A 39 2.50 18.69 4.30
N PHE A 40 3.77 18.32 4.13
CA PHE A 40 4.12 17.11 3.38
C PHE A 40 3.82 15.87 4.21
N ILE A 41 4.10 15.92 5.51
CA ILE A 41 3.92 14.80 6.44
C ILE A 41 2.46 14.65 6.84
N ASN A 42 1.77 15.76 7.12
CA ASN A 42 0.41 15.84 7.62
C ASN A 42 -0.43 16.86 6.81
N PRO A 43 -0.74 16.56 5.54
CA PRO A 43 -1.44 17.52 4.66
C PRO A 43 -2.87 17.83 5.09
N VAL A 44 -3.48 16.96 5.90
CA VAL A 44 -4.83 17.17 6.44
C VAL A 44 -4.81 17.09 7.96
N ASN A 45 -5.36 18.11 8.61
CA ASN A 45 -5.59 18.15 10.05
C ASN A 45 -7.02 18.68 10.34
N LYS A 46 -7.35 18.93 11.62
CA LYS A 46 -8.70 19.36 12.00
C LYS A 46 -9.09 20.75 11.47
N GLU A 47 -8.10 21.59 11.18
CA GLU A 47 -8.27 22.98 10.77
C GLU A 47 -8.07 23.13 9.26
N VAL A 48 -7.12 22.39 8.68
CA VAL A 48 -6.66 22.52 7.31
C VAL A 48 -6.88 21.24 6.52
N ILE A 49 -7.53 21.38 5.36
CA ILE A 49 -7.57 20.34 4.32
C ILE A 49 -6.78 20.87 3.13
N GLY A 50 -5.67 20.23 2.81
CA GLY A 50 -4.95 20.52 1.58
C GLY A 50 -4.42 19.28 0.88
N PHE A 51 -3.89 19.53 -0.30
CA PHE A 51 -3.56 18.52 -1.29
C PHE A 51 -2.13 18.72 -1.77
N ILE A 52 -1.40 17.62 -1.87
CA ILE A 52 -0.01 17.62 -2.33
C ILE A 52 0.01 17.24 -3.80
N GLY A 53 0.68 18.06 -4.60
CA GLY A 53 1.04 17.76 -5.97
C GLY A 53 2.54 17.53 -6.09
N ALA A 54 2.92 16.60 -6.96
CA ALA A 54 4.30 16.22 -7.20
C ALA A 54 4.61 16.32 -8.70
N ALA A 55 5.80 16.79 -9.03
CA ALA A 55 6.32 16.80 -10.40
C ALA A 55 7.83 16.51 -10.40
N ALA A 56 8.36 16.06 -11.54
CA ALA A 56 9.82 16.00 -11.69
C ALA A 56 10.40 17.41 -11.45
N LYS A 57 11.54 17.51 -10.76
CA LYS A 57 12.13 18.80 -10.38
C LYS A 57 12.29 19.75 -11.57
N TYR A 58 12.69 19.19 -12.72
CA TYR A 58 12.87 19.93 -13.95
C TYR A 58 11.80 19.56 -14.99
N ASP A 59 11.33 20.54 -15.74
CA ASP A 59 10.46 20.34 -16.90
C ASP A 59 11.26 19.93 -18.15
N SER A 60 10.58 19.76 -19.29
CA SER A 60 11.22 19.42 -20.57
C SER A 60 12.16 20.49 -21.10
N GLN A 61 12.13 21.71 -20.55
CA GLN A 61 13.02 22.82 -20.89
C GLN A 61 14.17 22.97 -19.87
N GLY A 62 14.27 22.09 -18.87
CA GLY A 62 15.27 22.15 -17.81
C GLY A 62 14.99 23.19 -16.72
N LYS A 63 13.80 23.81 -16.69
CA LYS A 63 13.40 24.80 -15.67
C LYS A 63 12.74 24.11 -14.48
N ILE A 64 12.75 24.75 -13.32
CA ILE A 64 12.09 24.21 -12.12
C ILE A 64 10.58 24.13 -12.34
N ASN A 65 10.02 22.93 -12.22
CA ASN A 65 8.63 22.61 -12.59
C ASN A 65 7.62 22.89 -11.45
N ILE A 66 7.62 24.10 -10.89
CA ILE A 66 6.68 24.52 -9.83
C ILE A 66 5.23 24.49 -10.34
N ALA A 67 5.00 24.98 -11.56
CA ALA A 67 3.67 24.99 -12.13
C ALA A 67 3.09 23.58 -12.31
N GLY A 68 3.92 22.58 -12.66
CA GLY A 68 3.50 21.19 -12.78
C GLY A 68 3.05 20.59 -11.44
N SER A 69 3.84 20.79 -10.37
CA SER A 69 3.46 20.30 -9.04
C SER A 69 2.24 21.03 -8.50
N ARG A 70 2.12 22.35 -8.68
CA ARG A 70 0.92 23.11 -8.28
C ARG A 70 -0.32 22.74 -9.06
N LYS A 71 -0.21 22.47 -10.37
CA LYS A 71 -1.31 21.95 -11.19
C LYS A 71 -1.83 20.62 -10.65
N ALA A 72 -0.93 19.70 -10.28
CA ALA A 72 -1.31 18.41 -9.70
C ALA A 72 -2.01 18.55 -8.34
N ALA A 73 -1.52 19.46 -7.47
CA ALA A 73 -2.14 19.76 -6.19
C ALA A 73 -3.55 20.36 -6.36
N LEU A 74 -3.65 21.35 -7.26
CA LEU A 74 -4.88 22.05 -7.55
C LEU A 74 -5.93 21.13 -8.17
N ALA A 75 -5.55 20.22 -9.08
CA ALA A 75 -6.47 19.26 -9.65
C ALA A 75 -7.16 18.41 -8.58
N GLN A 76 -6.40 17.92 -7.58
CA GLN A 76 -6.97 17.15 -6.47
C GLN A 76 -7.93 18.00 -5.62
N LEU A 77 -7.55 19.24 -5.32
CA LEU A 77 -8.40 20.18 -4.59
C LEU A 77 -9.73 20.44 -5.31
N LEU A 78 -9.67 20.73 -6.61
CA LEU A 78 -10.85 20.98 -7.44
C LEU A 78 -11.76 19.75 -7.50
N THR A 79 -11.20 18.56 -7.68
CA THR A 79 -11.97 17.30 -7.67
C THR A 79 -12.63 17.07 -6.31
N HIS A 80 -11.93 17.30 -5.20
CA HIS A 80 -12.49 17.09 -3.86
C HIS A 80 -13.69 18.02 -3.58
N HIS A 81 -13.54 19.30 -3.90
CA HIS A 81 -14.57 20.33 -3.70
C HIS A 81 -15.60 20.43 -4.83
N GLN A 82 -15.49 19.60 -5.88
CA GLN A 82 -16.36 19.63 -7.07
C GLN A 82 -16.40 21.02 -7.74
N LEU A 83 -15.28 21.72 -7.73
CA LEU A 83 -15.15 23.05 -8.33
C LEU A 83 -14.78 22.93 -9.81
N ALA A 84 -15.51 23.63 -10.67
CA ALA A 84 -15.16 23.77 -12.08
C ALA A 84 -14.08 24.86 -12.23
N PHE A 85 -13.04 24.59 -13.04
CA PHE A 85 -12.03 25.59 -13.36
C PHE A 85 -11.62 25.49 -14.83
N SER A 86 -11.76 26.60 -15.56
CA SER A 86 -11.48 26.69 -17.00
C SER A 86 -10.06 27.17 -17.26
N GLY A 87 -9.11 26.23 -17.28
CA GLY A 87 -7.75 26.44 -17.80
C GLY A 87 -6.74 26.91 -16.76
N PHE A 88 -5.57 26.27 -16.76
CA PHE A 88 -4.45 26.63 -15.90
C PHE A 88 -3.53 27.60 -16.66
N ASP A 89 -3.48 28.87 -16.23
CA ASP A 89 -2.42 29.77 -16.69
C ASP A 89 -1.10 29.31 -16.03
N HIS A 90 -0.17 28.85 -16.87
CA HIS A 90 1.13 28.38 -16.43
C HIS A 90 1.92 29.47 -15.69
N ALA A 91 1.83 30.72 -16.13
CA ALA A 91 2.54 31.82 -15.48
C ALA A 91 2.02 32.07 -14.06
N GLN A 92 0.69 32.09 -13.89
CA GLN A 92 0.06 32.20 -12.56
C GLN A 92 0.45 31.05 -11.64
N LEU A 93 0.45 29.81 -12.14
CA LEU A 93 0.87 28.67 -11.33
C LEU A 93 2.37 28.73 -10.99
N GLN A 94 3.21 29.28 -11.85
CA GLN A 94 4.65 29.35 -11.57
C GLN A 94 4.99 30.35 -10.47
N SER A 95 4.40 31.56 -10.48
CA SER A 95 4.82 32.67 -9.62
C SER A 95 3.84 33.04 -8.51
N SER A 96 2.54 32.77 -8.64
CA SER A 96 1.54 33.28 -7.69
C SER A 96 1.37 32.35 -6.49
N ALA A 97 1.47 32.90 -5.27
CA ALA A 97 1.15 32.19 -4.03
C ALA A 97 -0.36 32.05 -3.79
N LYS A 98 -1.19 32.81 -4.52
CA LYS A 98 -2.65 32.76 -4.44
C LYS A 98 -3.26 32.69 -5.83
N LEU A 99 -4.36 31.97 -5.96
CA LEU A 99 -5.16 31.86 -7.17
C LEU A 99 -6.63 32.03 -6.81
N VAL A 100 -7.28 33.05 -7.37
CA VAL A 100 -8.72 33.29 -7.17
C VAL A 100 -9.49 32.42 -8.17
N LEU A 101 -10.28 31.46 -7.68
CA LEU A 101 -11.12 30.59 -8.51
C LEU A 101 -12.50 31.18 -8.73
N SER A 102 -13.07 31.82 -7.70
CA SER A 102 -14.35 32.53 -7.74
C SER A 102 -14.36 33.62 -6.67
N GLN A 103 -15.45 34.40 -6.59
CA GLN A 103 -15.64 35.41 -5.54
C GLN A 103 -15.55 34.82 -4.11
N THR A 104 -15.83 33.53 -3.95
CA THR A 104 -15.88 32.82 -2.67
C THR A 104 -14.73 31.83 -2.45
N HIS A 105 -13.98 31.49 -3.49
CA HIS A 105 -12.90 30.51 -3.40
C HIS A 105 -11.58 31.10 -3.86
N THR A 106 -10.65 31.24 -2.92
CA THR A 106 -9.25 31.54 -3.21
C THR A 106 -8.42 30.34 -2.80
N VAL A 107 -7.57 29.84 -3.68
CA VAL A 107 -6.57 28.81 -3.40
C VAL A 107 -5.29 29.49 -2.98
N ARG A 108 -4.64 28.94 -1.96
CA ARG A 108 -3.30 29.32 -1.53
C ARG A 108 -2.34 28.18 -1.76
N PHE A 109 -1.19 28.53 -2.33
CA PHE A 109 -0.04 27.64 -2.43
C PHE A 109 0.96 27.96 -1.32
N LEU A 110 1.45 26.92 -0.64
CA LEU A 110 2.58 27.06 0.28
C LEU A 110 3.91 26.94 -0.49
N PRO A 111 5.03 27.42 0.08
CA PRO A 111 6.35 27.26 -0.52
C PRO A 111 6.64 25.82 -0.91
N GLU A 112 7.23 25.65 -2.09
CA GLU A 112 7.59 24.36 -2.64
C GLU A 112 8.63 23.63 -1.80
N PHE A 113 8.61 22.30 -1.88
CA PHE A 113 9.54 21.43 -1.20
C PHE A 113 10.21 20.51 -2.21
N ASN A 114 11.54 20.46 -2.20
CA ASN A 114 12.32 19.63 -3.11
C ASN A 114 12.90 18.44 -2.37
N HIS A 115 12.62 17.22 -2.86
CA HIS A 115 13.16 15.99 -2.28
C HIS A 115 13.34 14.93 -3.35
N GLN A 116 14.51 14.25 -3.35
CA GLN A 116 14.82 13.13 -4.25
C GLN A 116 14.53 13.42 -5.74
N GLY A 117 14.84 14.62 -6.22
CA GLY A 117 14.61 14.99 -7.63
C GLY A 117 13.14 15.29 -7.98
N VAL A 118 12.28 15.39 -6.97
CA VAL A 118 10.86 15.76 -7.09
C VAL A 118 10.65 17.13 -6.47
N ILE A 119 9.81 17.93 -7.12
CA ILE A 119 9.25 19.14 -6.53
C ILE A 119 7.82 18.88 -6.08
N TYR A 120 7.55 19.21 -4.82
CA TYR A 120 6.24 19.09 -4.20
C TYR A 120 5.66 20.48 -3.96
N SER A 121 4.36 20.59 -4.15
CA SER A 121 3.60 21.80 -3.83
C SER A 121 2.34 21.42 -3.08
N TYR A 122 1.89 22.33 -2.22
CA TYR A 122 0.70 22.15 -1.42
C TYR A 122 -0.34 23.21 -1.79
N ALA A 123 -1.57 22.76 -2.03
CA ALA A 123 -2.71 23.62 -2.32
C ALA A 123 -3.79 23.43 -1.26
N THR A 124 -4.35 24.53 -0.78
CA THR A 124 -5.49 24.58 0.14
C THR A 124 -6.39 25.74 -0.24
N LEU A 125 -7.67 25.68 0.11
CA LEU A 125 -8.51 26.89 0.12
C LEU A 125 -7.92 27.88 1.16
N GLU A 126 -8.12 29.19 0.95
CA GLU A 126 -7.66 30.21 1.89
C GLU A 126 -8.29 29.95 3.26
N GLN A 127 -7.44 29.90 4.28
CA GLN A 127 -7.82 29.62 5.66
C GLN A 127 -7.19 30.64 6.61
N ASN A 128 -7.42 30.46 7.91
CA ASN A 128 -6.78 31.24 8.95
C ASN A 128 -5.24 31.24 8.79
N PRO A 129 -4.59 32.43 8.80
CA PRO A 129 -3.12 32.55 8.72
C PRO A 129 -2.34 31.71 9.73
N PHE A 130 -2.88 31.50 10.94
CA PHE A 130 -2.23 30.70 11.98
C PHE A 130 -2.16 29.22 11.60
N SER A 131 -3.25 28.63 11.12
CA SER A 131 -3.28 27.23 10.69
C SER A 131 -2.36 27.02 9.48
N LEU A 132 -2.24 28.02 8.60
CA LEU A 132 -1.30 28.00 7.46
C LEU A 132 0.17 28.09 7.91
N SER A 133 0.50 28.87 8.94
CA SER A 133 1.88 28.98 9.43
C SER A 133 2.34 27.69 10.10
N GLN A 134 1.45 26.99 10.83
CA GLN A 134 1.74 25.66 11.37
C GLN A 134 2.13 24.66 10.27
N GLN A 135 1.45 24.71 9.12
CA GLN A 135 1.74 23.84 7.99
C GLN A 135 3.13 24.08 7.37
N GLN A 136 3.69 25.28 7.54
CA GLN A 136 5.03 25.63 7.05
C GLN A 136 6.16 25.25 8.02
N THR A 137 5.83 24.80 9.24
CA THR A 137 6.85 24.33 10.18
C THR A 137 7.64 23.15 9.61
N LEU A 138 8.89 23.01 10.04
CA LEU A 138 9.76 21.93 9.59
C LEU A 138 9.74 20.77 10.60
N ALA A 139 9.53 19.57 10.09
CA ALA A 139 9.48 18.32 10.85
C ALA A 139 10.33 17.24 10.16
N HIS A 140 10.45 16.08 10.79
CA HIS A 140 11.18 14.94 10.24
C HIS A 140 10.20 13.93 9.64
N LEU A 141 10.47 13.47 8.41
CA LEU A 141 9.75 12.35 7.85
C LEU A 141 10.22 11.06 8.53
N SER A 142 9.33 10.45 9.29
CA SER A 142 9.61 9.19 9.99
C SER A 142 9.77 8.04 8.99
N ARG A 143 10.69 7.13 9.29
CA ARG A 143 10.69 5.81 8.66
C ARG A 143 9.55 4.98 9.25
N CYS A 144 8.80 4.27 8.42
CA CYS A 144 7.77 3.37 8.90
C CYS A 144 8.43 2.15 9.57
N GLN A 145 8.08 1.88 10.82
CA GLN A 145 8.49 0.70 11.57
C GLN A 145 7.22 -0.03 12.01
N PHE A 146 6.73 -0.92 11.15
CA PHE A 146 5.48 -1.63 11.36
C PHE A 146 5.47 -2.48 12.63
N THR A 147 6.59 -3.13 12.96
CA THR A 147 6.71 -3.95 14.19
C THR A 147 6.61 -3.12 15.48
N GLN A 148 7.02 -1.86 15.42
CA GLN A 148 7.01 -0.92 16.55
C GLN A 148 5.82 0.03 16.49
N CYS A 149 4.97 -0.07 15.47
CA CYS A 149 3.89 0.86 15.22
C CYS A 149 4.37 2.32 15.26
N SER A 150 5.49 2.60 14.58
CA SER A 150 6.08 3.94 14.54
C SER A 150 6.12 4.45 13.10
N PRO A 151 5.41 5.55 12.76
CA PRO A 151 4.55 6.35 13.63
C PRO A 151 3.29 5.61 14.12
N SER A 152 2.71 6.06 15.25
CA SER A 152 1.59 5.39 15.94
C SER A 152 0.38 5.10 15.05
N TRP A 153 0.15 5.92 14.04
CA TRP A 153 -0.97 5.74 13.11
C TRP A 153 -0.86 4.45 12.26
N LEU A 154 0.31 3.82 12.15
CA LEU A 154 0.48 2.55 11.42
C LEU A 154 -0.30 1.39 12.03
N CYS A 155 -0.60 1.46 13.33
CA CYS A 155 -1.39 0.47 14.05
C CYS A 155 -2.52 1.12 14.85
N ASP A 156 -2.85 2.37 14.53
CA ASP A 156 -3.97 3.05 15.16
C ASP A 156 -5.25 2.46 14.56
N GLU A 157 -6.06 1.82 15.40
CA GLU A 157 -7.24 1.02 15.03
C GLU A 157 -8.42 1.92 14.58
N LYS A 158 -8.13 2.95 13.79
CA LYS A 158 -9.13 3.84 13.20
C LYS A 158 -9.72 3.19 11.97
N SER A 159 -10.92 2.65 12.14
CA SER A 159 -11.63 1.89 11.10
C SER A 159 -12.05 2.66 9.85
N ASN A 160 -11.71 3.94 9.72
CA ASN A 160 -12.00 4.74 8.53
C ASN A 160 -10.73 5.16 7.79
N THR A 161 -9.69 4.33 7.88
CA THR A 161 -8.43 4.61 7.23
C THR A 161 -7.97 3.43 6.38
N ILE A 162 -7.30 3.74 5.27
CA ILE A 162 -6.68 2.77 4.36
C ILE A 162 -5.21 3.13 4.22
N THR A 163 -4.34 2.13 4.32
CA THR A 163 -2.93 2.28 4.01
C THR A 163 -2.70 2.12 2.50
N GLY A 164 -2.34 3.22 1.84
CA GLY A 164 -1.90 3.21 0.44
C GLY A 164 -0.38 3.13 0.37
N VAL A 165 0.13 2.08 -0.28
CA VAL A 165 1.57 1.84 -0.41
C VAL A 165 1.99 2.11 -1.85
N SER A 166 2.96 3.00 -2.06
CA SER A 166 3.62 3.13 -3.36
C SER A 166 4.69 2.05 -3.55
N PHE A 167 5.22 1.92 -4.76
CA PHE A 167 6.39 1.10 -5.05
C PHE A 167 7.52 1.97 -5.61
N PHE A 168 8.73 1.43 -5.62
CA PHE A 168 9.86 2.11 -6.24
C PHE A 168 9.60 2.26 -7.73
N THR A 169 9.57 3.50 -8.22
CA THR A 169 9.33 3.84 -9.62
C THR A 169 10.56 4.53 -10.22
N SER A 170 10.79 4.35 -11.52
CA SER A 170 11.79 5.14 -12.26
C SER A 170 11.48 6.63 -12.28
N SER A 171 10.23 7.00 -11.97
CA SER A 171 9.76 8.38 -11.82
C SER A 171 9.31 8.63 -10.36
N PRO A 172 10.20 9.08 -9.46
CA PRO A 172 9.86 9.29 -8.04
C PRO A 172 8.68 10.26 -7.83
N SER A 173 8.47 11.19 -8.76
CA SER A 173 7.33 12.12 -8.77
C SER A 173 5.97 11.43 -8.83
N GLN A 174 5.92 10.18 -9.29
CA GLN A 174 4.70 9.39 -9.37
C GLN A 174 4.37 8.64 -8.07
N GLN A 175 5.30 8.50 -7.12
CA GLN A 175 5.09 7.67 -5.92
C GLN A 175 3.84 8.07 -5.13
N LEU A 176 3.63 9.37 -4.92
CA LEU A 176 2.44 9.88 -4.23
C LEU A 176 1.14 9.48 -4.96
N SER A 177 1.11 9.67 -6.29
CA SER A 177 -0.04 9.28 -7.09
C SER A 177 -0.29 7.77 -7.08
N LYS A 178 0.78 6.96 -7.03
CA LYS A 178 0.70 5.49 -6.95
C LYS A 178 0.17 5.03 -5.60
N ALA A 179 0.63 5.61 -4.50
CA ALA A 179 0.07 5.34 -3.16
C ALA A 179 -1.43 5.64 -3.13
N GLN A 180 -1.86 6.77 -3.70
CA GLN A 180 -3.27 7.15 -3.78
C GLN A 180 -4.09 6.26 -4.72
N GLN A 181 -3.53 5.82 -5.85
CA GLN A 181 -4.17 4.86 -6.76
C GLN A 181 -4.41 3.53 -6.04
N ASN A 182 -3.41 3.02 -5.32
CA ASN A 182 -3.51 1.76 -4.57
C ASN A 182 -4.52 1.88 -3.42
N ALA A 183 -4.55 3.01 -2.71
CA ALA A 183 -5.58 3.27 -1.70
C ALA A 183 -7.01 3.30 -2.30
N ASN A 184 -7.18 3.91 -3.49
CA ASN A 184 -8.47 3.92 -4.19
C ASN A 184 -8.89 2.52 -4.66
N LEU A 185 -7.94 1.70 -5.12
CA LEU A 185 -8.22 0.31 -5.50
C LEU A 185 -8.76 -0.46 -4.29
N ILE A 186 -8.09 -0.34 -3.14
CA ILE A 186 -8.55 -0.96 -1.89
C ILE A 186 -9.94 -0.44 -1.50
N ALA A 187 -10.16 0.87 -1.54
CA ALA A 187 -11.46 1.47 -1.21
C ALA A 187 -12.59 0.95 -2.12
N ASN A 188 -12.32 0.77 -3.42
CA ASN A 188 -13.30 0.21 -4.36
C ASN A 188 -13.61 -1.27 -4.07
N LEU A 189 -12.60 -2.07 -3.73
CA LEU A 189 -12.80 -3.47 -3.33
C LEU A 189 -13.67 -3.57 -2.07
N LEU A 190 -13.43 -2.69 -1.08
CA LEU A 190 -14.16 -2.67 0.18
C LEU A 190 -15.62 -2.21 0.02
N TYR A 191 -15.87 -1.26 -0.88
CA TYR A 191 -17.21 -0.70 -1.07
C TYR A 191 -18.20 -1.73 -1.64
N GLN A 192 -17.85 -2.41 -2.74
CA GLN A 192 -18.69 -3.47 -3.30
C GLN A 192 -17.86 -4.33 -4.25
N SER A 193 -17.60 -5.58 -3.84
CA SER A 193 -16.89 -6.57 -4.63
C SER A 193 -17.80 -7.71 -5.07
N GLN A 194 -17.61 -8.13 -6.32
CA GLN A 194 -18.06 -9.42 -6.81
C GLN A 194 -16.96 -10.45 -6.51
N VAL A 195 -17.35 -11.54 -5.86
CA VAL A 195 -16.45 -12.65 -5.52
C VAL A 195 -16.92 -13.90 -6.24
N ASN A 196 -16.04 -14.44 -7.07
CA ASN A 196 -16.22 -15.75 -7.71
C ASN A 196 -15.07 -16.64 -7.25
N ALA A 197 -15.35 -17.72 -6.51
CA ALA A 197 -14.31 -18.64 -6.04
C ALA A 197 -14.74 -20.09 -6.20
N THR A 198 -13.76 -20.95 -6.49
CA THR A 198 -13.93 -22.40 -6.53
C THR A 198 -12.80 -23.08 -5.77
N GLU A 199 -13.14 -23.94 -4.83
CA GLU A 199 -12.21 -24.73 -4.03
C GLU A 199 -12.44 -26.21 -4.26
N TYR A 200 -11.36 -26.95 -4.44
CA TYR A 200 -11.37 -28.40 -4.54
C TYR A 200 -10.54 -28.97 -3.41
N LEU A 201 -11.13 -29.88 -2.65
CA LEU A 201 -10.46 -30.68 -1.65
C LEU A 201 -10.61 -32.15 -2.06
N SER A 202 -9.49 -32.86 -2.14
CA SER A 202 -9.47 -34.31 -2.27
C SER A 202 -8.73 -34.91 -1.09
N GLN A 203 -9.30 -35.95 -0.51
CA GLN A 203 -8.72 -36.70 0.59
C GLN A 203 -8.74 -38.17 0.23
N SER A 204 -7.64 -38.87 0.48
CA SER A 204 -7.59 -40.32 0.37
C SER A 204 -6.82 -40.94 1.51
N GLY A 205 -7.25 -42.13 1.92
CA GLY A 205 -6.65 -42.87 3.02
C GLY A 205 -6.64 -44.36 2.74
N HIS A 206 -5.59 -45.03 3.21
CA HIS A 206 -5.50 -46.48 3.24
C HIS A 206 -5.13 -46.97 4.64
N GLU A 207 -6.09 -47.63 5.32
CA GLU A 207 -5.93 -48.01 6.73
C GLU A 207 -4.73 -48.92 6.98
N LYS A 208 -4.52 -49.95 6.16
CA LYS A 208 -3.44 -50.92 6.41
C LYS A 208 -2.03 -50.35 6.20
N LEU A 209 -1.88 -49.32 5.37
CA LEU A 209 -0.58 -48.71 5.10
C LEU A 209 -0.37 -47.42 5.91
N ALA A 210 -1.37 -46.98 6.68
CA ALA A 210 -1.40 -45.67 7.36
C ALA A 210 -1.04 -44.49 6.43
N ILE A 211 -1.34 -44.62 5.13
CA ILE A 211 -1.09 -43.57 4.15
C ILE A 211 -2.34 -42.70 4.11
N GLN A 212 -2.15 -41.40 4.34
CA GLN A 212 -3.16 -40.38 4.15
C GLN A 212 -2.60 -39.30 3.23
N SER A 213 -3.40 -38.86 2.28
CA SER A 213 -3.07 -37.74 1.41
C SER A 213 -4.26 -36.81 1.30
N ALA A 214 -3.99 -35.52 1.35
CA ALA A 214 -4.96 -34.47 1.09
C ALA A 214 -4.38 -33.51 0.06
N SER A 215 -5.17 -33.14 -0.94
CA SER A 215 -4.83 -32.08 -1.88
C SER A 215 -5.91 -31.00 -1.83
N PHE A 216 -5.46 -29.75 -1.77
CA PHE A 216 -6.34 -28.59 -1.84
C PHE A 216 -5.90 -27.70 -3.00
N SER A 217 -6.86 -27.22 -3.78
CA SER A 217 -6.63 -26.22 -4.81
C SER A 217 -7.76 -25.21 -4.82
N GLN A 218 -7.41 -23.93 -4.97
CA GLN A 218 -8.35 -22.82 -5.01
C GLN A 218 -8.09 -21.97 -6.24
N SER A 219 -9.17 -21.53 -6.89
CA SER A 219 -9.15 -20.50 -7.92
C SER A 219 -10.17 -19.44 -7.52
N SER A 220 -9.77 -18.18 -7.49
CA SER A 220 -10.66 -17.10 -7.09
C SER A 220 -10.42 -15.84 -7.90
N GLN A 221 -11.49 -15.08 -8.11
CA GLN A 221 -11.49 -13.78 -8.73
C GLN A 221 -12.34 -12.84 -7.87
N VAL A 222 -11.70 -11.75 -7.44
CA VAL A 222 -12.36 -10.68 -6.69
C VAL A 222 -12.18 -9.39 -7.47
N SER A 223 -13.30 -8.76 -7.82
CA SER A 223 -13.31 -7.52 -8.58
C SER A 223 -14.30 -6.52 -7.99
N ALA A 224 -13.89 -5.26 -7.87
CA ALA A 224 -14.79 -4.18 -7.50
C ALA A 224 -15.86 -3.99 -8.57
N LYS A 225 -17.14 -3.94 -8.17
CA LYS A 225 -18.27 -3.75 -9.08
C LYS A 225 -18.38 -2.30 -9.57
N THR A 226 -17.89 -1.35 -8.77
CA THR A 226 -17.88 0.07 -9.10
C THR A 226 -16.47 0.65 -8.98
N THR A 227 -16.03 1.32 -10.04
CA THR A 227 -14.81 2.14 -10.01
C THR A 227 -15.22 3.59 -9.78
N ARG A 228 -15.33 3.97 -8.51
CA ARG A 228 -15.58 5.37 -8.14
C ARG A 228 -14.28 6.04 -7.71
N THR A 229 -14.17 7.34 -7.96
CA THR A 229 -13.12 8.14 -7.34
C THR A 229 -13.53 8.40 -5.91
N ASN A 230 -12.92 7.69 -4.96
CA ASN A 230 -13.22 7.89 -3.55
C ASN A 230 -12.63 9.24 -3.11
N LYS A 231 -13.37 10.00 -2.29
CA LYS A 231 -12.90 11.27 -1.72
C LYS A 231 -11.91 11.04 -0.57
N LEU A 232 -10.85 10.28 -0.86
CA LEU A 232 -9.82 9.95 0.11
C LEU A 232 -8.99 11.19 0.43
N LEU A 233 -8.75 11.40 1.72
CA LEU A 233 -7.89 12.47 2.22
C LEU A 233 -6.59 11.86 2.74
N LEU A 234 -5.45 12.26 2.17
CA LEU A 234 -4.16 11.90 2.71
C LEU A 234 -4.00 12.58 4.07
N LYS A 235 -3.83 11.80 5.13
CA LYS A 235 -3.72 12.33 6.49
C LYS A 235 -2.27 12.38 6.95
N ASN A 236 -1.53 11.30 6.71
CA ASN A 236 -0.17 11.15 7.18
C ASN A 236 0.68 10.37 6.16
N VAL A 237 1.98 10.60 6.14
CA VAL A 237 2.94 9.78 5.36
C VAL A 237 4.14 9.34 6.17
N CYS A 238 4.74 8.22 5.79
CA CYS A 238 6.06 7.77 6.23
C CYS A 238 6.78 7.05 5.08
N GLU A 239 8.09 6.83 5.22
CA GLU A 239 8.92 6.15 4.20
C GLU A 239 9.35 4.75 4.68
N TYR A 240 9.27 3.74 3.81
CA TYR A 240 9.80 2.39 4.07
C TYR A 240 10.55 1.87 2.86
N ASN A 241 11.84 1.57 2.99
CA ASN A 241 12.67 1.04 1.89
C ASN A 241 12.51 1.79 0.55
N SER A 242 12.52 3.13 0.58
CA SER A 242 12.31 4.01 -0.58
C SER A 242 10.91 3.97 -1.20
N THR A 243 9.93 3.39 -0.49
CA THR A 243 8.51 3.50 -0.80
C THR A 243 7.85 4.52 0.11
N LEU A 244 6.97 5.33 -0.45
CA LEU A 244 6.07 6.20 0.30
C LEU A 244 4.84 5.41 0.73
N ILE A 245 4.53 5.46 2.02
CA ILE A 245 3.31 4.90 2.59
C ILE A 245 2.45 6.05 3.07
N GLY A 246 1.21 6.10 2.59
CA GLY A 246 0.23 7.11 2.95
C GLY A 246 -0.93 6.51 3.73
N ASN A 247 -1.35 7.19 4.79
CA ASN A 247 -2.59 6.90 5.48
C ASN A 247 -3.71 7.75 4.89
N PHE A 248 -4.70 7.11 4.29
CA PHE A 248 -5.81 7.77 3.61
C PHE A 248 -7.09 7.62 4.43
N VAL A 249 -7.73 8.74 4.75
CA VAL A 249 -9.02 8.76 5.44
C VAL A 249 -10.13 8.60 4.43
N LEU A 250 -10.97 7.61 4.69
CA LEU A 250 -12.22 7.33 4.01
C LEU A 250 -13.31 8.32 4.47
N PRO A 251 -14.26 8.72 3.59
CA PRO A 251 -15.38 9.58 3.97
C PRO A 251 -16.36 8.92 4.94
N GLU A 252 -16.27 7.61 5.14
CA GLU A 252 -17.06 6.85 6.10
C GLU A 252 -16.68 7.18 7.56
N PRO A 253 -17.65 7.14 8.50
CA PRO A 253 -17.38 7.41 9.90
C PRO A 253 -16.52 6.29 10.52
N ALA A 254 -15.62 6.70 11.43
CA ALA A 254 -14.87 5.76 12.25
C ALA A 254 -15.80 5.04 13.24
N ILE A 255 -15.59 3.74 13.39
CA ILE A 255 -16.21 2.87 14.36
C ILE A 255 -15.33 2.87 15.61
N LYS A 256 -15.96 3.01 16.78
CA LYS A 256 -15.27 2.79 18.06
C LYS A 256 -15.13 1.29 18.29
N LEU A 257 -13.89 0.82 18.38
CA LEU A 257 -13.56 -0.59 18.61
C LEU A 257 -13.37 -0.84 20.11
N ALA A 258 -13.98 -1.92 20.63
CA ALA A 258 -13.76 -2.40 21.99
C ALA A 258 -12.43 -3.15 22.08
N ARG A 259 -11.73 -3.15 23.23
CA ARG A 259 -10.37 -3.73 23.37
C ARG A 259 -10.19 -5.17 22.86
N ASP A 260 -11.23 -5.98 22.89
CA ASP A 260 -11.23 -7.40 22.53
C ASP A 260 -11.84 -7.67 21.14
N TRP A 261 -12.04 -6.64 20.31
CA TRP A 261 -12.73 -6.77 19.03
C TRP A 261 -12.09 -7.81 18.10
N GLN A 262 -10.75 -7.91 18.09
CA GLN A 262 -9.99 -8.83 17.23
C GLN A 262 -10.22 -10.31 17.53
N SER A 263 -10.63 -10.66 18.76
CA SER A 263 -10.90 -12.05 19.15
C SER A 263 -12.33 -12.50 18.88
N ARG A 264 -13.18 -11.64 18.31
CA ARG A 264 -14.59 -11.94 18.06
C ARG A 264 -14.77 -12.38 16.60
N SER A 265 -15.72 -13.28 16.36
CA SER A 265 -16.18 -13.59 14.99
C SER A 265 -17.26 -12.62 14.49
N MET A 266 -17.86 -11.86 15.41
CA MET A 266 -18.89 -10.86 15.13
C MET A 266 -18.67 -9.58 15.92
N TYR A 267 -18.97 -8.43 15.31
CA TYR A 267 -18.92 -7.13 15.97
C TYR A 267 -20.13 -6.28 15.55
N GLN A 268 -20.93 -5.82 16.52
CA GLN A 268 -22.18 -5.08 16.27
C GLN A 268 -23.12 -5.82 15.29
N ASP A 269 -23.33 -7.12 15.53
CA ASP A 269 -24.20 -8.00 14.72
C ASP A 269 -23.78 -8.13 13.24
N ARG A 270 -22.49 -7.90 12.96
CA ARG A 270 -21.89 -8.01 11.62
C ARG A 270 -20.71 -8.97 11.65
N SER A 271 -20.51 -9.69 10.56
CA SER A 271 -19.42 -10.67 10.43
C SER A 271 -18.06 -9.94 10.47
N LEU A 272 -17.16 -10.39 11.35
CA LEU A 272 -15.79 -9.90 11.40
C LEU A 272 -14.86 -10.96 10.82
N ILE A 273 -14.12 -10.59 9.78
CA ILE A 273 -13.31 -11.51 8.99
C ILE A 273 -11.86 -11.08 8.99
N GLN A 274 -10.98 -12.04 9.19
CA GLN A 274 -9.54 -11.84 9.06
C GLN A 274 -9.07 -12.40 7.71
N GLY A 275 -8.49 -11.53 6.88
CA GLY A 275 -7.78 -11.93 5.67
C GLY A 275 -6.28 -11.96 5.88
N ARG A 276 -5.58 -12.82 5.14
CA ARG A 276 -4.18 -13.15 5.38
C ARG A 276 -3.42 -13.32 4.08
N PHE A 277 -2.18 -12.86 4.04
CA PHE A 277 -1.26 -13.12 2.93
C PHE A 277 0.19 -13.27 3.42
N GLY A 278 0.98 -14.10 2.72
CA GLY A 278 2.41 -14.30 3.00
C GLY A 278 2.75 -15.44 3.95
N TYR A 279 1.75 -16.13 4.50
CA TYR A 279 1.96 -17.31 5.36
C TYR A 279 2.61 -18.45 4.58
N GLY A 280 3.51 -19.19 5.23
CA GLY A 280 4.28 -20.25 4.56
C GLY A 280 5.31 -19.72 3.56
N GLY A 281 5.62 -18.43 3.60
CA GLY A 281 6.61 -17.80 2.72
C GLY A 281 6.07 -17.43 1.34
N GLN A 282 4.76 -17.37 1.14
CA GLN A 282 4.18 -16.88 -0.12
C GLN A 282 4.65 -15.44 -0.41
N MET A 283 4.87 -15.14 -1.69
CA MET A 283 5.25 -13.81 -2.17
C MET A 283 4.19 -13.31 -3.13
N SER A 284 3.95 -11.99 -3.13
CA SER A 284 3.14 -11.39 -4.18
C SER A 284 3.83 -11.59 -5.54
N PRO A 285 3.07 -11.72 -6.65
CA PRO A 285 3.65 -12.00 -7.97
C PRO A 285 4.69 -10.96 -8.44
N ASP A 286 4.55 -9.73 -7.97
CA ASP A 286 5.40 -8.58 -8.27
C ASP A 286 6.35 -8.20 -7.12
N LEU A 287 6.36 -8.96 -6.02
CA LEU A 287 7.11 -8.70 -4.79
C LEU A 287 6.76 -7.36 -4.10
N LEU A 288 5.64 -6.74 -4.46
CA LEU A 288 5.23 -5.45 -3.89
C LEU A 288 4.39 -5.63 -2.63
N LEU A 289 4.65 -4.78 -1.63
CA LEU A 289 3.85 -4.71 -0.40
C LEU A 289 2.40 -4.28 -0.68
N SER A 290 2.18 -3.39 -1.65
CA SER A 290 0.82 -3.00 -2.07
C SER A 290 0.00 -4.19 -2.54
N SER A 291 0.62 -5.10 -3.29
CA SER A 291 -0.03 -6.28 -3.85
C SER A 291 -0.26 -7.34 -2.77
N ALA A 292 0.66 -7.47 -1.81
CA ALA A 292 0.44 -8.31 -0.62
C ALA A 292 -0.75 -7.82 0.22
N ILE A 293 -0.91 -6.50 0.38
CA ILE A 293 -2.08 -5.91 1.07
C ILE A 293 -3.36 -6.17 0.29
N GLU A 294 -3.35 -5.93 -1.02
CA GLU A 294 -4.50 -6.21 -1.89
C GLU A 294 -4.94 -7.68 -1.79
N LEU A 295 -3.99 -8.63 -1.84
CA LEU A 295 -4.27 -10.06 -1.75
C LEU A 295 -4.86 -10.46 -0.39
N ALA A 296 -4.35 -9.91 0.72
CA ALA A 296 -4.93 -10.14 2.04
C ALA A 296 -6.38 -9.61 2.14
N ILE A 297 -6.68 -8.49 1.50
CA ILE A 297 -8.05 -7.93 1.44
C ILE A 297 -8.96 -8.82 0.59
N LYS A 298 -8.48 -9.30 -0.56
CA LYS A 298 -9.23 -10.25 -1.40
C LYS A 298 -9.53 -11.55 -0.66
N ASP A 299 -8.56 -12.07 0.10
CA ASP A 299 -8.73 -13.22 0.98
C ASP A 299 -9.87 -13.00 2.00
N ALA A 300 -9.86 -11.86 2.72
CA ALA A 300 -10.96 -11.52 3.63
C ALA A 300 -12.32 -11.40 2.93
N LEU A 301 -12.37 -10.85 1.71
CA LEU A 301 -13.62 -10.74 0.95
C LEU A 301 -14.14 -12.10 0.50
N ILE A 302 -13.25 -13.04 0.15
CA ILE A 302 -13.62 -14.43 -0.17
C ILE A 302 -14.21 -15.12 1.06
N GLU A 303 -13.57 -14.99 2.21
CA GLU A 303 -14.08 -15.57 3.47
C GLU A 303 -15.41 -14.95 3.88
N LEU A 304 -15.60 -13.64 3.68
CA LEU A 304 -16.90 -12.99 3.88
C LEU A 304 -17.97 -13.53 2.91
N ALA A 305 -17.61 -13.78 1.66
CA ALA A 305 -18.53 -14.30 0.65
C ALA A 305 -18.99 -15.72 0.97
N LYS A 306 -18.08 -16.59 1.44
CA LYS A 306 -18.41 -17.95 1.91
C LYS A 306 -19.45 -17.96 3.02
N ILE A 307 -19.42 -16.97 3.92
CA ILE A 307 -20.41 -16.84 5.01
C ILE A 307 -21.80 -16.46 4.45
N LYS A 308 -21.85 -15.66 3.38
CA LYS A 308 -23.11 -15.27 2.75
C LYS A 308 -23.75 -16.40 1.96
N GLY A 309 -22.95 -17.10 1.17
CA GLY A 309 -23.43 -18.16 0.29
C GLY A 309 -22.31 -19.03 -0.24
N ILE A 310 -22.50 -20.35 -0.14
CA ILE A 310 -21.59 -21.35 -0.69
C ILE A 310 -22.40 -22.54 -1.19
N GLU A 311 -22.06 -23.02 -2.39
CA GLU A 311 -22.58 -24.27 -2.95
C GLU A 311 -21.52 -25.35 -2.78
N ILE A 312 -21.89 -26.48 -2.17
CA ILE A 312 -20.97 -27.58 -1.89
C ILE A 312 -21.44 -28.85 -2.60
N GLU A 313 -20.64 -29.33 -3.54
CA GLU A 313 -20.79 -30.63 -4.19
C GLU A 313 -19.82 -31.62 -3.54
N GLN A 314 -20.31 -32.77 -3.05
CA GLN A 314 -19.47 -33.80 -2.43
C GLN A 314 -19.65 -35.14 -3.13
N ALA A 315 -18.53 -35.83 -3.37
CA ALA A 315 -18.49 -37.20 -3.83
C ALA A 315 -17.52 -38.00 -2.95
N SER A 316 -18.01 -39.07 -2.32
CA SER A 316 -17.17 -39.98 -1.53
C SER A 316 -17.35 -41.41 -1.99
N SER A 317 -16.26 -42.15 -2.06
CA SER A 317 -16.26 -43.58 -2.35
C SER A 317 -15.44 -44.32 -1.31
N LEU A 318 -15.94 -45.49 -0.90
CA LEU A 318 -15.25 -46.42 -0.03
C LEU A 318 -15.08 -47.72 -0.82
N THR A 319 -13.83 -48.16 -1.02
CA THR A 319 -13.53 -49.40 -1.74
C THR A 319 -12.77 -50.36 -0.84
N PHE A 320 -13.12 -51.65 -0.90
CA PHE A 320 -12.53 -52.70 -0.09
C PHE A 320 -11.71 -53.64 -0.98
N ASN A 321 -10.38 -53.52 -0.96
CA ASN A 321 -9.50 -54.46 -1.68
C ASN A 321 -8.15 -54.62 -0.94
N ASN A 322 -8.03 -55.64 -0.08
CA ASN A 322 -6.93 -55.81 0.87
C ASN A 322 -6.85 -54.74 1.99
N GLY A 323 -7.92 -54.00 2.28
CA GLY A 323 -8.00 -52.96 3.31
C GLY A 323 -9.12 -51.96 2.98
N TYR A 324 -9.38 -50.99 3.87
CA TYR A 324 -10.29 -49.89 3.58
C TYR A 324 -9.55 -48.77 2.82
N TYR A 325 -10.04 -48.46 1.61
CA TYR A 325 -9.66 -47.26 0.86
C TYR A 325 -10.81 -46.29 0.92
N PHE A 326 -10.54 -45.09 1.40
CA PHE A 326 -11.48 -43.98 1.36
C PHE A 326 -10.97 -42.94 0.38
N ILE A 327 -11.84 -42.44 -0.49
CA ILE A 327 -11.57 -41.29 -1.35
C ILE A 327 -12.75 -40.33 -1.24
N SER A 328 -12.48 -39.08 -0.92
CA SER A 328 -13.45 -37.99 -0.91
C SER A 328 -12.99 -36.85 -1.79
N HIS A 329 -13.94 -36.28 -2.53
CA HIS A 329 -13.80 -35.06 -3.29
C HIS A 329 -14.91 -34.11 -2.87
N SER A 330 -14.55 -32.88 -2.52
CA SER A 330 -15.52 -31.80 -2.33
C SER A 330 -15.14 -30.62 -3.21
N LYS A 331 -16.12 -30.11 -3.94
CA LYS A 331 -16.02 -28.85 -4.69
C LYS A 331 -16.91 -27.83 -4.00
N MET A 332 -16.34 -26.68 -3.67
CA MET A 332 -17.07 -25.55 -3.13
C MET A 332 -17.06 -24.42 -4.14
N THR A 333 -18.21 -23.80 -4.39
CA THR A 333 -18.36 -22.67 -5.31
C THR A 333 -19.00 -21.49 -4.57
N VAL A 334 -18.48 -20.30 -4.80
CA VAL A 334 -18.96 -19.03 -4.24
C VAL A 334 -19.16 -18.05 -5.40
N ASP A 335 -20.34 -17.45 -5.49
CA ASP A 335 -20.70 -16.35 -6.40
C ASP A 335 -21.54 -15.35 -5.61
N GLU A 336 -20.88 -14.36 -5.02
CA GLU A 336 -21.52 -13.47 -4.04
C GLU A 336 -21.04 -12.03 -4.14
N GLN A 337 -21.92 -11.10 -3.74
CA GLN A 337 -21.60 -9.69 -3.59
C GLN A 337 -21.37 -9.33 -2.12
N VAL A 338 -20.17 -8.82 -1.86
CA VAL A 338 -19.72 -8.49 -0.51
C VAL A 338 -19.20 -7.07 -0.42
N SER A 339 -19.37 -6.49 0.76
CA SER A 339 -18.86 -5.18 1.12
C SER A 339 -18.32 -5.26 2.54
N GLY A 340 -17.25 -4.51 2.81
CA GLY A 340 -16.61 -4.51 4.11
C GLY A 340 -15.98 -3.17 4.45
N GLN A 341 -15.82 -2.92 5.73
CA GLN A 341 -15.06 -1.81 6.27
C GLN A 341 -13.76 -2.35 6.85
N LEU A 342 -12.64 -1.81 6.39
CA LEU A 342 -11.32 -2.14 6.91
C LEU A 342 -11.17 -1.58 8.33
N LEU A 343 -10.98 -2.46 9.31
CA LEU A 343 -10.77 -2.06 10.71
C LEU A 343 -9.30 -1.84 11.02
N ASP A 344 -8.43 -2.74 10.55
CA ASP A 344 -7.00 -2.72 10.84
C ASP A 344 -6.19 -3.49 9.78
N ILE A 345 -4.91 -3.13 9.64
CA ILE A 345 -3.89 -3.85 8.88
C ILE A 345 -2.67 -4.05 9.77
N LYS A 346 -2.32 -5.31 10.02
CA LYS A 346 -1.09 -5.67 10.74
C LYS A 346 -0.08 -6.29 9.79
N LEU A 347 1.04 -5.59 9.63
CA LEU A 347 2.18 -6.04 8.84
C LEU A 347 3.29 -6.57 9.75
N SER A 348 3.77 -7.77 9.46
CA SER A 348 5.00 -8.32 10.03
C SER A 348 5.91 -8.84 8.92
N TYR A 349 7.13 -9.24 9.27
CA TYR A 349 8.09 -9.82 8.33
C TYR A 349 8.59 -11.16 8.85
N GLN A 350 8.65 -12.15 7.96
CA GLN A 350 9.29 -13.43 8.22
C GLN A 350 10.26 -13.72 7.07
N GLN A 351 11.55 -13.85 7.37
CA GLN A 351 12.60 -14.07 6.36
C GLN A 351 12.55 -13.05 5.21
N ASP A 352 12.44 -11.76 5.55
CA ASP A 352 12.30 -10.63 4.63
C ASP A 352 11.05 -10.62 3.72
N ARG A 353 10.08 -11.50 3.99
CA ARG A 353 8.79 -11.56 3.29
C ARG A 353 7.69 -10.90 4.12
N PRO A 354 6.85 -10.03 3.54
CA PRO A 354 5.75 -9.40 4.26
C PRO A 354 4.66 -10.44 4.57
N ILE A 355 4.25 -10.49 5.84
CA ILE A 355 3.04 -11.19 6.28
C ILE A 355 2.00 -10.11 6.60
N VAL A 356 0.92 -10.12 5.84
CA VAL A 356 -0.16 -9.15 5.99
C VAL A 356 -1.36 -9.83 6.62
N ASN A 357 -1.90 -9.21 7.66
CA ASN A 357 -3.20 -9.55 8.23
C ASN A 357 -4.09 -8.33 8.14
N VAL A 358 -5.32 -8.52 7.66
CA VAL A 358 -6.32 -7.46 7.59
C VAL A 358 -7.58 -7.91 8.29
N TRP A 359 -8.29 -6.98 8.92
CA TRP A 359 -9.59 -7.25 9.51
C TRP A 359 -10.66 -6.44 8.80
N LEU A 360 -11.65 -7.14 8.25
CA LEU A 360 -12.80 -6.56 7.57
C LEU A 360 -14.06 -6.82 8.39
N LEU A 361 -14.81 -5.75 8.62
CA LEU A 361 -16.14 -5.84 9.20
C LEU A 361 -17.18 -5.70 8.10
N GLU A 362 -18.09 -6.66 8.01
CA GLU A 362 -19.16 -6.64 7.00
C GLU A 362 -19.91 -5.30 7.00
N THR A 363 -20.21 -4.79 5.80
CA THR A 363 -21.10 -3.64 5.63
C THR A 363 -22.29 -4.03 4.78
N LYS A 364 -23.46 -3.49 5.15
CA LYS A 364 -24.67 -3.57 4.34
C LYS A 364 -24.82 -2.23 3.63
N HIS A 365 -24.36 -2.14 2.39
CA HIS A 365 -24.77 -1.03 1.53
C HIS A 365 -26.15 -1.36 0.94
N PRO A 366 -27.10 -0.40 0.93
CA PRO A 366 -28.34 -0.60 0.19
C PRO A 366 -27.99 -0.83 -1.29
N LEU A 367 -28.59 -1.87 -1.87
CA LEU A 367 -28.45 -2.24 -3.28
C LEU A 367 -28.96 -1.15 -4.22
#